data_AF-A0A6J8BZ38-F1
#
_entry.id   AF-A0A6J8BZ38-F1
#
_cell.length_a   1.000
_cell.length_b   1.000
_cell.length_c   1.000
_cell.angle_alpha   90.00
_cell.angle_beta   90.00
_cell.angle_gamma   90.00
#
_symmetry.space_group_name_H-M   'P 1'
#
loop_
_entity.id
_entity.type
_entity.pdbx_description
1 polymer ?
#
loop_
_entity_poly.entity_id
_entity_poly.type
_entity_poly.pdbx_seq_one_letter_code
_entity_poly.pdbx_strand_id
1 'polypeptide(L)'
;MNDHRITSLGIPRDSSDAVTKRWVTQQLKDGIKDIDELEEALTATSKEIQALKKQVNVIEKVVAKSLPMTGGKMVGDIDMQGHSITNLPLSITANKPATKGWYAKNLQDLVKNFTDRVNDLEKEIKGGRSRRELDAIAKEDKTLDSIKTTLENRLG
;
A
#
# COMPACT_ATOMS: atom_id res chain seq x y z
N MET A 1 -91.86 14.32 -7.14
CA MET A 1 -91.25 15.42 -7.93
C MET A 1 -91.35 15.04 -9.39
N ASN A 2 -91.85 15.93 -10.25
CA ASN A 2 -91.98 15.68 -11.70
C ASN A 2 -90.65 15.93 -12.43
N ASP A 3 -90.46 15.31 -13.60
CA ASP A 3 -89.27 15.43 -14.45
C ASP A 3 -89.21 16.77 -15.21
N HIS A 4 -88.99 17.86 -14.48
CA HIS A 4 -88.75 19.17 -15.10
C HIS A 4 -87.29 19.33 -15.53
N ARG A 5 -87.06 19.85 -16.74
CA ARG A 5 -85.73 20.11 -17.31
C ARG A 5 -85.47 21.60 -17.45
N ILE A 6 -84.27 22.04 -17.06
CA ILE A 6 -83.78 23.40 -17.31
C ILE A 6 -82.90 23.35 -18.57
N THR A 7 -83.18 24.20 -19.54
CA THR A 7 -82.49 24.24 -20.84
C THR A 7 -81.80 25.58 -21.06
N SER A 8 -80.91 25.67 -22.05
CA SER A 8 -80.22 26.90 -22.47
C SER A 8 -79.34 27.58 -21.39
N LEU A 9 -78.79 26.79 -20.46
CA LEU A 9 -77.77 27.29 -19.53
C LEU A 9 -76.49 27.67 -20.29
N GLY A 10 -75.87 28.78 -19.88
CA GLY A 10 -74.60 29.27 -20.41
C GLY A 10 -73.38 28.50 -19.88
N ILE A 11 -72.17 28.99 -20.23
CA ILE A 11 -70.92 28.51 -19.64
C ILE A 11 -70.82 29.11 -18.23
N PRO A 12 -70.63 28.28 -17.18
CA PRO A 12 -70.45 28.76 -15.81
C PRO A 12 -69.16 29.59 -15.69
N ARG A 13 -69.22 30.69 -14.94
CA ARG A 13 -68.13 31.61 -14.64
C ARG A 13 -67.83 31.66 -13.13
N ASP A 14 -68.86 31.53 -12.31
CA ASP A 14 -68.76 31.55 -10.85
C ASP A 14 -69.06 30.18 -10.23
N SER A 15 -68.59 29.96 -9.00
CA SER A 15 -68.73 28.68 -8.29
C SER A 15 -70.18 28.31 -7.96
N SER A 16 -71.09 29.27 -7.98
CA SER A 16 -72.53 29.07 -7.76
C SER A 16 -73.33 28.86 -9.05
N ASP A 17 -72.69 28.91 -10.22
CA ASP A 17 -73.41 28.81 -11.50
C ASP A 17 -73.94 27.39 -11.73
N ALA A 18 -75.15 27.31 -12.28
CA ALA A 18 -75.71 26.05 -12.74
C ALA A 18 -74.91 25.54 -13.97
N VAL A 19 -74.57 24.26 -13.97
CA VAL A 19 -73.74 23.65 -15.03
C VAL A 19 -74.55 22.70 -15.91
N THR A 20 -74.13 22.58 -17.17
CA THR A 20 -74.67 21.55 -18.07
C THR A 20 -73.91 20.23 -17.90
N LYS A 21 -74.57 19.09 -18.18
CA LYS A 21 -73.90 17.78 -18.25
C LYS A 21 -72.72 17.79 -19.22
N ARG A 22 -72.84 18.52 -20.34
CA ARG A 22 -71.77 18.68 -21.33
C ARG A 22 -70.54 19.34 -20.71
N TRP A 23 -70.72 20.42 -19.96
CA TRP A 23 -69.61 21.11 -19.29
C TRP A 23 -68.90 20.21 -18.29
N VAL A 24 -69.64 19.52 -17.41
CA VAL A 24 -69.05 18.56 -16.45
C VAL A 24 -68.29 17.45 -17.17
N THR A 25 -68.86 16.93 -18.26
CA THR A 25 -68.19 15.89 -19.06
C THR A 25 -66.88 16.40 -19.67
N GLN A 26 -66.82 17.66 -20.11
CA GLN A 26 -65.60 18.25 -20.64
C GLN A 26 -64.53 18.39 -19.56
N GLN A 27 -64.88 18.93 -18.38
CA GLN A 27 -63.95 19.06 -17.27
C GLN A 27 -63.38 17.71 -16.83
N LEU A 28 -64.22 16.67 -16.80
CA LEU A 28 -63.75 15.30 -16.52
C LEU A 28 -62.79 14.78 -17.58
N LYS A 29 -63.05 15.04 -18.87
CA LYS A 29 -62.14 14.64 -19.95
C LYS A 29 -60.80 15.35 -19.87
N ASP A 30 -60.82 16.65 -19.60
CA ASP A 30 -59.61 17.46 -19.46
C ASP A 30 -58.79 16.95 -18.25
N GLY A 31 -59.43 16.72 -17.11
CA GLY A 31 -58.76 16.16 -15.93
C GLY A 31 -58.21 14.75 -16.14
N ILE A 32 -58.90 13.87 -16.90
CA ILE A 32 -58.37 12.55 -17.27
C ILE A 32 -57.11 12.69 -18.13
N LYS A 33 -57.13 13.62 -19.11
CA LYS A 33 -55.97 13.87 -19.96
C LYS A 33 -54.76 14.35 -19.16
N ASP A 34 -54.98 15.24 -18.19
CA ASP A 34 -53.90 15.73 -17.31
C ASP A 34 -53.34 14.59 -16.44
N ILE A 35 -54.18 13.65 -15.98
CA ILE A 35 -53.73 12.46 -15.24
C ILE A 35 -52.87 11.56 -16.13
N ASP A 36 -53.30 11.27 -17.36
CA ASP A 36 -52.55 10.43 -18.31
C ASP A 36 -51.15 11.02 -18.56
N GLU A 37 -51.07 12.35 -18.78
CA GLU A 37 -49.79 13.06 -18.99
C GLU A 37 -48.87 12.99 -17.76
N LEU A 38 -49.43 13.07 -16.54
CA LEU A 38 -48.66 12.92 -15.30
C LEU A 38 -48.14 11.49 -15.10
N GLU A 39 -48.92 10.48 -15.47
CA GLU A 39 -48.52 9.07 -15.40
C GLU A 39 -47.36 8.74 -16.34
N GLU A 40 -47.40 9.29 -17.57
CA GLU A 40 -46.28 9.18 -18.52
C GLU A 40 -45.01 9.83 -17.97
N ALA A 41 -45.11 11.04 -17.43
CA ALA A 41 -43.98 11.75 -16.82
C ALA A 41 -43.40 11.02 -15.60
N LEU A 42 -44.26 10.46 -14.75
CA LEU A 42 -43.85 9.66 -13.59
C LEU A 42 -43.10 8.39 -14.02
N THR A 43 -43.57 7.74 -15.08
CA THR A 43 -42.93 6.55 -15.65
C THR A 43 -41.55 6.87 -16.20
N ALA A 44 -41.42 7.97 -16.94
CA ALA A 44 -40.13 8.44 -17.47
C ALA A 44 -39.13 8.75 -16.33
N THR A 45 -39.56 9.53 -15.33
CA THR A 45 -38.73 9.87 -14.16
C THR A 45 -38.30 8.62 -13.39
N SER A 46 -39.21 7.65 -13.21
CA SER A 46 -38.90 6.38 -12.54
C SER A 46 -37.82 5.58 -13.27
N LYS A 47 -37.85 5.59 -14.61
CA LYS A 47 -36.84 4.94 -15.45
C LYS A 47 -35.47 5.60 -15.30
N GLU A 48 -35.42 6.92 -15.25
CA GLU A 48 -34.17 7.69 -15.02
C GLU A 48 -33.57 7.41 -13.64
N ILE A 49 -34.39 7.40 -12.59
CA ILE A 49 -33.96 7.06 -11.23
C ILE A 49 -33.33 5.65 -11.19
N GLN A 50 -33.95 4.68 -11.87
CA GLN A 50 -33.40 3.32 -11.96
C GLN A 50 -32.05 3.29 -12.71
N ALA A 51 -31.89 4.08 -13.77
CA ALA A 51 -30.63 4.19 -14.50
C ALA A 51 -29.53 4.80 -13.63
N LEU A 52 -29.83 5.89 -12.91
CA LEU A 52 -28.89 6.54 -11.99
C LEU A 52 -28.49 5.62 -10.84
N LYS A 53 -29.43 4.87 -10.25
CA LYS A 53 -29.13 3.87 -9.21
C LYS A 53 -28.14 2.81 -9.71
N LYS A 54 -28.27 2.35 -10.96
CA LYS A 54 -27.31 1.41 -11.55
C LYS A 54 -25.92 2.02 -11.68
N GLN A 55 -25.82 3.29 -12.10
CA GLN A 55 -24.54 3.99 -12.22
C GLN A 55 -23.86 4.18 -10.86
N VAL A 56 -24.60 4.58 -9.82
CA VAL A 56 -24.07 4.71 -8.45
C VAL A 56 -23.50 3.38 -7.95
N ASN A 57 -24.23 2.27 -8.13
CA ASN A 57 -23.75 0.94 -7.74
C ASN A 57 -22.43 0.54 -8.45
N VAL A 58 -22.22 0.99 -9.69
CA VAL A 58 -20.95 0.76 -10.41
C VAL A 58 -19.84 1.58 -9.77
N ILE A 59 -20.09 2.86 -9.48
CA ILE A 59 -19.12 3.75 -8.85
C ILE A 59 -18.69 3.21 -7.48
N GLU A 60 -19.64 2.81 -6.63
CA GLU A 60 -19.36 2.25 -5.31
C GLU A 60 -18.44 1.02 -5.39
N LYS A 61 -18.68 0.13 -6.36
CA LYS A 61 -17.83 -1.06 -6.57
C LYS A 61 -16.42 -0.71 -7.05
N VAL A 62 -16.27 0.33 -7.86
CA VAL A 62 -14.96 0.81 -8.32
C VAL A 62 -14.21 1.47 -7.17
N VAL A 63 -14.88 2.34 -6.41
CA VAL A 63 -14.30 3.03 -5.25
C VAL A 63 -13.86 2.02 -4.18
N ALA A 64 -14.66 0.99 -3.91
CA ALA A 64 -14.31 -0.06 -2.93
C ALA A 64 -13.05 -0.86 -3.30
N LYS A 65 -12.66 -0.90 -4.58
CA LYS A 65 -11.44 -1.56 -5.07
C LYS A 65 -10.25 -0.61 -5.22
N SER A 66 -10.48 0.70 -5.09
CA SER A 66 -9.47 1.72 -5.31
C SER A 66 -8.66 1.96 -4.04
N LEU A 67 -7.38 2.28 -4.21
CA LEU A 67 -6.53 2.68 -3.08
C LEU A 67 -6.79 4.15 -2.69
N PRO A 68 -6.70 4.51 -1.40
CA PRO A 68 -6.79 5.90 -0.97
C PRO A 68 -5.73 6.79 -1.65
N MET A 69 -6.14 7.96 -2.14
CA MET A 69 -5.23 8.90 -2.81
C MET A 69 -4.31 9.64 -1.84
N THR A 70 -4.63 9.68 -0.55
CA THR A 70 -3.85 10.39 0.48
C THR A 70 -2.57 9.65 0.90
N GLY A 71 -2.21 8.58 0.19
CA GLY A 71 -1.13 7.69 0.58
C GLY A 71 -1.47 6.86 1.84
N GLY A 72 -0.50 6.11 2.32
CA GLY A 72 -0.66 5.24 3.48
C GLY A 72 0.57 4.38 3.74
N LYS A 73 0.49 3.54 4.77
CA LYS A 73 1.52 2.56 5.08
C LYS A 73 1.11 1.22 4.48
N MET A 74 1.93 0.68 3.58
CA MET A 74 1.83 -0.72 3.14
C MET A 74 2.54 -1.61 4.18
N VAL A 75 1.89 -2.70 4.58
CA VAL A 75 2.42 -3.68 5.53
C VAL A 75 2.23 -5.09 4.95
N GLY A 76 3.10 -6.02 5.34
CA GLY A 76 3.10 -7.39 4.82
C GLY A 76 3.96 -7.56 3.57
N ASP A 77 3.92 -8.78 3.02
CA ASP A 77 4.65 -9.12 1.81
C ASP A 77 4.02 -8.45 0.59
N ILE A 78 4.87 -7.87 -0.26
CA ILE A 78 4.45 -7.22 -1.51
C ILE A 78 4.91 -8.11 -2.65
N ASP A 79 3.97 -8.82 -3.29
CA ASP A 79 4.23 -9.53 -4.54
C ASP A 79 4.32 -8.51 -5.68
N MET A 80 5.52 -8.36 -6.24
CA MET A 80 5.79 -7.44 -7.34
C MET A 80 5.64 -8.09 -8.72
N GLN A 81 5.24 -9.37 -8.83
CA GLN A 81 5.06 -10.10 -10.09
C GLN A 81 6.23 -9.95 -11.08
N GLY A 82 7.47 -9.95 -10.57
CA GLY A 82 8.68 -9.79 -11.37
C GLY A 82 9.06 -8.34 -11.71
N HIS A 83 8.27 -7.35 -11.29
CA HIS A 83 8.64 -5.93 -11.40
C HIS A 83 9.68 -5.55 -10.34
N SER A 84 10.45 -4.50 -10.65
CA SER A 84 11.51 -3.99 -9.77
C SER A 84 11.29 -2.53 -9.40
N ILE A 85 11.73 -2.17 -8.19
CA ILE A 85 11.81 -0.77 -7.76
C ILE A 85 13.21 -0.26 -8.11
N THR A 86 13.27 0.71 -9.02
CA THR A 86 14.50 1.38 -9.40
C THR A 86 14.67 2.69 -8.63
N ASN A 87 15.87 3.27 -8.70
CA ASN A 87 16.18 4.57 -8.08
C ASN A 87 15.94 4.63 -6.55
N LEU A 88 16.14 3.51 -5.85
CA LEU A 88 16.18 3.51 -4.39
C LEU A 88 17.38 4.34 -3.91
N PRO A 89 17.20 5.25 -2.94
CA PRO A 89 18.30 6.03 -2.41
C PRO A 89 19.33 5.12 -1.73
N LEU A 90 20.57 5.60 -1.63
CA LEU A 90 21.58 4.95 -0.80
C LEU A 90 21.06 4.89 0.64
N SER A 91 20.80 3.67 1.11
CA SER A 91 20.33 3.45 2.47
C SER A 91 21.49 3.67 3.43
N ILE A 92 21.34 4.59 4.38
CA ILE A 92 22.32 4.80 5.47
C ILE A 92 21.74 4.40 6.84
N THR A 93 20.52 3.83 6.87
CA THR A 93 19.83 3.46 8.11
C THR A 93 19.10 2.13 7.95
N ALA A 94 19.02 1.36 9.04
CA ALA A 94 18.49 -0.01 9.04
C ALA A 94 17.05 -0.16 8.54
N ASN A 95 16.27 0.93 8.50
CA ASN A 95 14.84 0.91 8.21
C ASN A 95 14.50 1.53 6.83
N LYS A 96 15.47 1.62 5.92
CA LYS A 96 15.25 2.10 4.55
C LYS A 96 15.47 0.96 3.55
N PRO A 97 14.64 0.87 2.49
CA PRO A 97 14.87 -0.08 1.41
C PRO A 97 16.25 0.16 0.80
N ALA A 98 16.99 -0.91 0.54
CA ALA A 98 18.33 -0.86 -0.02
C ALA A 98 18.43 -1.78 -1.22
N THR A 99 19.31 -1.43 -2.17
CA THR A 99 19.58 -2.28 -3.33
C THR A 99 20.49 -3.45 -2.94
N LYS A 100 20.40 -4.56 -3.69
CA LYS A 100 21.31 -5.71 -3.54
C LYS A 100 22.79 -5.30 -3.66
N GLY A 101 23.10 -4.37 -4.58
CA GLY A 101 24.45 -3.85 -4.77
C GLY A 101 25.00 -3.11 -3.56
N TRP A 102 24.15 -2.33 -2.87
CA TRP A 102 24.54 -1.68 -1.63
C TRP A 102 24.93 -2.70 -0.54
N TYR A 103 24.11 -3.74 -0.34
CA TYR A 103 24.43 -4.81 0.62
C TYR A 103 25.72 -5.54 0.27
N ALA A 104 25.89 -5.92 -1.00
CA ALA A 104 27.08 -6.62 -1.46
C ALA A 104 28.35 -5.82 -1.19
N LYS A 105 28.34 -4.51 -1.48
CA LYS A 105 29.49 -3.63 -1.22
C LYS A 105 29.81 -3.52 0.27
N ASN A 106 28.82 -3.23 1.11
CA ASN A 106 29.06 -3.06 2.56
C ASN A 106 29.57 -4.36 3.20
N LEU A 107 29.08 -5.52 2.75
CA LEU A 107 29.61 -6.82 3.19
C LEU A 107 31.05 -7.03 2.74
N GLN A 108 31.40 -6.67 1.50
CA GLN A 108 32.78 -6.74 1.00
C GLN A 108 33.73 -5.82 1.79
N ASP A 109 33.31 -4.59 2.06
CA ASP A 109 34.09 -3.61 2.84
C ASP A 109 34.31 -4.12 4.26
N LEU A 110 33.28 -4.70 4.90
CA LEU A 110 33.39 -5.30 6.22
C LEU A 110 34.38 -6.48 6.23
N VAL A 111 34.27 -7.39 5.26
CA VAL A 111 35.19 -8.53 5.13
C VAL A 111 36.62 -8.05 4.93
N LYS A 112 36.83 -7.07 4.04
CA LYS A 112 38.17 -6.49 3.80
C LYS A 112 38.75 -5.92 5.10
N ASN A 113 37.99 -5.14 5.85
CA ASN A 113 38.44 -4.55 7.11
C ASN A 113 38.84 -5.63 8.13
N PHE A 114 38.07 -6.72 8.23
CA PHE A 114 38.43 -7.85 9.09
C PHE A 114 39.69 -8.56 8.61
N THR A 115 39.83 -8.80 7.30
CA THR A 115 41.03 -9.41 6.72
C THR A 115 42.27 -8.57 7.00
N ASP A 116 42.19 -7.26 6.77
CA ASP A 116 43.29 -6.33 7.03
C ASP A 116 43.69 -6.36 8.52
N ARG A 117 42.70 -6.35 9.43
CA ARG A 117 42.95 -6.41 10.88
C ARG A 117 43.60 -7.73 11.30
N VAL A 118 43.16 -8.86 10.76
CA VAL A 118 43.76 -10.17 11.03
C VAL A 118 45.20 -10.21 10.56
N ASN A 119 45.48 -9.72 9.35
CA ASN A 119 46.83 -9.68 8.80
C ASN A 119 47.78 -8.84 9.65
N ASP A 120 47.31 -7.70 10.17
CA ASP A 120 48.12 -6.84 11.04
C ASP A 120 48.39 -7.51 12.40
N LEU A 121 47.39 -8.17 12.99
CA LEU A 121 47.58 -8.96 14.21
C LEU A 121 48.55 -10.13 14.02
N GLU A 122 48.51 -10.81 12.87
CA GLU A 122 49.47 -11.86 12.55
C GLU A 122 50.90 -11.32 12.48
N LYS A 123 51.11 -10.14 11.88
CA LYS A 123 52.43 -9.50 11.85
C LYS A 123 52.90 -9.13 13.25
N GLU A 124 52.01 -8.60 14.09
CA GLU A 124 52.32 -8.25 15.47
C GLU A 124 52.73 -9.49 16.28
N ILE A 125 52.01 -10.61 16.17
CA ILE A 125 52.36 -11.87 16.85
C ILE A 125 53.71 -12.41 16.34
N LYS A 126 53.93 -12.39 15.01
CA LYS A 126 55.18 -12.86 14.39
C LYS A 126 56.38 -11.96 14.71
N GLY A 127 56.16 -10.65 14.87
CA GLY A 127 57.18 -9.66 15.22
C GLY A 127 57.43 -9.53 16.72
N GLY A 128 56.42 -9.81 17.55
CA GLY A 128 56.42 -9.67 19.01
C GLY A 128 57.13 -10.80 19.75
N ARG A 129 57.26 -12.00 19.15
CA ARG A 129 58.33 -12.94 19.55
C ARG A 129 59.61 -12.46 18.89
N SER A 130 60.31 -11.54 19.54
CA SER A 130 61.57 -11.04 19.04
C SER A 130 62.49 -12.23 18.75
N ARG A 131 63.03 -12.35 17.53
CA ARG A 131 64.07 -13.34 17.21
C ARG A 131 65.19 -13.35 18.27
N ARG A 132 65.44 -12.21 18.93
CA ARG A 132 66.42 -12.11 20.03
C ARG A 132 66.02 -12.91 21.27
N GLU A 133 64.73 -13.03 21.59
CA GLU A 133 64.24 -13.84 22.72
C GLU A 133 64.29 -15.33 22.37
N LEU A 134 63.94 -15.71 21.15
CA LEU A 134 64.08 -17.10 20.67
C LEU A 134 65.54 -17.53 20.57
N ASP A 135 66.44 -16.66 20.10
CA ASP A 135 67.88 -16.90 20.05
C ASP A 135 68.53 -16.92 21.44
N ALA A 136 67.99 -16.16 22.41
CA ALA A 136 68.44 -16.19 23.80
C ALA A 136 68.08 -17.50 24.49
N ILE A 137 66.83 -17.97 24.34
CA ILE A 137 66.37 -19.26 24.86
C ILE A 137 67.18 -20.41 24.24
N ALA A 138 67.40 -20.39 22.92
CA ALA A 138 68.18 -21.41 22.24
C ALA A 138 69.67 -21.43 22.64
N LYS A 139 70.22 -20.31 23.11
CA LYS A 139 71.58 -20.25 23.67
C LYS A 139 71.63 -20.74 25.11
N GLU A 140 70.64 -20.42 25.93
CA GLU A 140 70.54 -20.92 27.31
C GLU A 140 70.46 -22.45 27.34
N ASP A 141 69.63 -23.07 26.49
CA ASP A 141 69.50 -24.53 26.42
C ASP A 141 70.83 -25.23 26.09
N LYS A 142 71.61 -24.72 25.12
CA LYS A 142 72.93 -25.27 24.78
C LYS A 142 73.94 -25.15 25.93
N THR A 143 73.80 -24.09 26.73
CA THR A 143 74.67 -23.85 27.87
C THR A 143 74.34 -24.84 29.00
N LEU A 144 73.05 -25.10 29.23
CA LEU A 144 72.57 -26.09 30.20
C LEU A 144 72.97 -27.52 29.82
N ASP A 145 72.86 -27.90 28.54
CA ASP A 145 73.32 -29.21 28.07
C ASP A 145 74.83 -29.41 28.31
N SER A 146 75.64 -28.39 28.01
CA SER A 146 77.09 -28.45 28.23
C SER A 146 77.45 -28.59 29.72
N ILE A 147 76.72 -27.92 30.60
CA ILE A 147 76.89 -28.03 32.06
C ILE A 147 76.52 -29.44 32.53
N LYS A 148 75.41 -29.99 32.03
CA LYS A 148 74.94 -31.33 32.38
C LYS A 148 75.97 -32.40 31.98
N THR A 149 76.48 -32.36 30.74
CA THR A 149 77.53 -33.27 30.28
C THR A 149 78.80 -33.16 31.12
N THR A 150 79.18 -31.93 31.53
CA THR A 150 80.36 -31.72 32.38
C THR A 150 80.18 -32.30 33.78
N LEU A 151 78.98 -32.20 34.36
CA LEU A 151 78.67 -32.78 35.67
C LEU A 151 78.64 -34.31 35.63
N GLU A 152 78.02 -34.88 34.59
CA GLU A 152 77.99 -36.34 34.37
C GLU A 152 79.41 -36.92 34.27
N ASN A 153 80.32 -36.25 33.57
CA ASN A 153 81.73 -36.66 33.45
C ASN A 153 82.57 -36.49 34.73
N ARG A 154 82.13 -35.69 35.71
CA ARG A 154 82.85 -35.47 36.98
C ARG A 154 82.32 -36.35 38.12
N LEU A 155 81.16 -36.96 37.94
CA LEU A 155 80.47 -37.77 38.95
C LEU A 155 80.46 -39.27 38.62
N GLY A 156 80.91 -39.67 37.42
CA GLY A 156 81.27 -41.04 37.06
C GLY A 156 82.77 -41.26 37.13
#